data_AF-F0SND6-F1
#
_entry.id   AF-F0SND6-F1
#
_cell.length_a   1.000
_cell.length_b   1.000
_cell.length_c   1.000
_cell.angle_alpha   90.00
_cell.angle_beta   90.00
_cell.angle_gamma   90.00
#
_symmetry.space_group_name_H-M   'P 1'
#
loop_
_entity.id
_entity.type
_entity.pdbx_description
1 polymer ?
#
loop_
_entity_poly.entity_id
_entity_poly.type
_entity_poly.pdbx_seq_one_letter_code
_entity_poly.pdbx_strand_id
1 'polypeptide(L)'
;MPTILIVAASPLDQDRLRLGAEVRDIRHSLQRSRNRENWAIESNEAATVDDLRRALLDFRPTILHFAGHGGGVGGLCFEDQHGNTNTADTQPLSKLLHHFKDDLKCVVLNACYSDVQADAIRSEIDHVVGMRAAVNDEAAAKFAVAFYDAVFAGTDFRTAFDLGCTALDLNKLPDSDVPVFMTGAHLEVTDLSYSARVPEIERVLYTYFNTPYGDRAALTTTGASLSETMVRHYGEQMRRNVEKVQVLSMSAVSDEQWRVAVDVLAGQDRHQVTFYIRIRDRTTLVEWEATVGLWSVPVKTYRALGTDVPIIARVIAELDDYYNYDFSDKQHRFQSVRLRTLDRETLHGYVNRHKPVYHDLMALLSDGNSHAVTLAIGNASGETSTPLIHELLSPTWLYDPPNEDAEPSVATEATS
;
A
#
# COMPACT_ATOMS: atom_id res chain seq x y z
N MET A 1 15.48 -6.38 25.09
CA MET A 1 15.66 -4.92 25.13
C MET A 1 16.04 -4.50 23.71
N PRO A 2 15.38 -3.50 23.11
CA PRO A 2 15.75 -3.00 21.79
C PRO A 2 17.20 -2.53 21.74
N THR A 3 17.91 -2.91 20.68
CA THR A 3 19.33 -2.58 20.48
C THR A 3 19.51 -1.83 19.16
N ILE A 4 20.30 -0.77 19.19
CA ILE A 4 20.78 -0.07 18.00
C ILE A 4 22.21 -0.53 17.75
N LEU A 5 22.48 -1.05 16.56
CA LEU A 5 23.83 -1.30 16.09
C LEU A 5 24.24 -0.17 15.15
N ILE A 6 25.23 0.62 15.53
CA ILE A 6 25.82 1.66 14.70
C ILE A 6 27.08 1.13 14.04
N VAL A 7 27.14 1.19 12.71
CA VAL A 7 28.27 0.76 11.89
C VAL A 7 28.82 1.97 11.16
N ALA A 8 30.02 2.38 11.54
CA ALA A 8 30.72 3.51 10.98
C ALA A 8 31.91 3.03 10.14
N ALA A 9 31.88 3.30 8.83
CA ALA A 9 32.95 2.96 7.90
C ALA A 9 33.60 4.23 7.34
N SER A 10 34.92 4.37 7.52
CA SER A 10 35.66 5.56 7.07
C SER A 10 36.96 5.16 6.38
N PRO A 11 36.91 4.56 5.18
CA PRO A 11 38.10 4.17 4.42
C PRO A 11 39.11 5.30 4.26
N LEU A 12 40.40 4.96 4.36
CA LEU A 12 41.54 5.89 4.32
C LEU A 12 41.77 6.53 2.96
N ASP A 13 41.25 5.93 1.89
CA ASP A 13 41.34 6.40 0.51
C ASP A 13 40.14 7.28 0.08
N GLN A 14 39.26 7.64 1.03
CA GLN A 14 38.13 8.55 0.84
C GLN A 14 38.27 9.82 1.67
N ASP A 15 37.40 10.80 1.42
CA ASP A 15 37.33 12.00 2.24
C ASP A 15 36.96 11.65 3.70
N ARG A 16 37.61 12.31 4.65
CA ARG A 16 37.46 11.96 6.06
C ARG A 16 36.14 12.50 6.63
N LEU A 17 35.25 11.60 7.02
CA LEU A 17 34.02 11.92 7.74
C LEU A 17 34.23 11.97 9.26
N ARG A 18 33.46 12.78 9.96
CA ARG A 18 33.49 12.88 11.43
C ARG A 18 32.54 11.88 12.10
N LEU A 19 32.53 10.63 11.67
CA LEU A 19 31.56 9.60 12.11
C LEU A 19 31.56 9.36 13.63
N GLY A 20 32.71 9.42 14.29
CA GLY A 20 32.79 9.31 15.75
C GLY A 20 32.06 10.43 16.50
N ALA A 21 31.91 11.62 15.88
CA ALA A 21 31.07 12.67 16.44
C ALA A 21 29.59 12.31 16.38
N GLU A 22 29.12 11.77 15.24
CA GLU A 22 27.75 11.30 15.08
C GLU A 22 27.40 10.20 16.10
N VAL A 23 28.25 9.16 16.24
CA VAL A 23 28.06 8.09 17.24
C VAL A 23 27.97 8.65 18.66
N ARG A 24 28.87 9.58 19.02
CA ARG A 24 28.86 10.23 20.33
C ARG A 24 27.57 11.01 20.56
N ASP A 25 27.12 11.75 19.56
CA ASP A 25 25.96 12.62 19.69
C ASP A 25 24.65 11.80 19.77
N ILE A 26 24.55 10.67 19.08
CA ILE A 26 23.47 9.67 19.25
C ILE A 26 23.50 9.06 20.67
N ARG A 27 24.68 8.73 21.20
CA ARG A 27 24.79 8.25 22.60
C ARG A 27 24.36 9.31 23.61
N HIS A 28 24.67 10.57 23.38
CA HIS A 28 24.20 11.68 24.23
C HIS A 28 22.69 11.85 24.15
N SER A 29 22.07 11.66 22.98
CA SER A 29 20.61 11.63 22.83
C SER A 29 19.99 10.57 23.75
N LEU A 30 20.53 9.34 23.75
CA LEU A 30 20.06 8.29 24.65
C LEU A 30 20.20 8.66 26.13
N GLN A 31 21.36 9.16 26.54
CA GLN A 31 21.62 9.52 27.95
C GLN A 31 20.63 10.57 28.49
N ARG A 32 20.17 11.48 27.62
CA ARG A 32 19.23 12.54 27.96
C ARG A 32 17.76 12.10 27.90
N SER A 33 17.47 10.97 27.25
CA SER A 33 16.12 10.45 27.14
C SER A 33 15.56 9.99 28.48
N ARG A 34 14.25 10.16 28.66
CA ARG A 34 13.51 9.61 29.81
C ARG A 34 13.48 8.08 29.81
N ASN A 35 13.64 7.46 28.64
CA ASN A 35 13.56 6.00 28.45
C ASN A 35 14.93 5.37 28.25
N ARG A 36 16.01 6.00 28.74
CA ARG A 36 17.39 5.56 28.50
C ARG A 36 17.69 4.11 28.90
N GLU A 37 17.02 3.61 29.93
CA GLU A 37 17.21 2.24 30.44
C GLU A 37 16.54 1.18 29.54
N ASN A 38 15.75 1.61 28.55
CA ASN A 38 15.01 0.71 27.65
C ASN A 38 15.78 0.39 26.35
N TRP A 39 16.95 0.98 26.13
CA TRP A 39 17.70 0.86 24.88
C TRP A 39 19.17 0.54 25.12
N ALA A 40 19.76 -0.28 24.26
CA ALA A 40 21.20 -0.43 24.13
C ALA A 40 21.70 0.21 22.84
N ILE A 41 22.91 0.76 22.87
CA ILE A 41 23.65 1.19 21.67
C ILE A 41 24.97 0.44 21.64
N GLU A 42 25.13 -0.37 20.59
CA GLU A 42 26.38 -1.01 20.23
C GLU A 42 26.97 -0.29 19.01
N SER A 43 28.30 -0.18 18.95
CA SER A 43 28.96 0.53 17.85
C SER A 43 30.14 -0.26 17.33
N ASN A 44 30.27 -0.31 16.01
CA ASN A 44 31.40 -0.86 15.29
C ASN A 44 32.03 0.24 14.44
N GLU A 45 33.26 0.64 14.77
CA GLU A 45 34.02 1.67 14.06
C GLU A 45 35.05 1.00 13.13
N ALA A 46 35.38 1.67 12.03
CA ALA A 46 36.29 1.13 10.99
C ALA A 46 35.82 -0.23 10.46
N ALA A 47 34.50 -0.35 10.26
CA ALA A 47 33.88 -1.65 10.05
C ALA A 47 34.14 -2.20 8.63
N THR A 48 34.60 -3.45 8.58
CA THR A 48 34.53 -4.28 7.36
C THR A 48 33.14 -4.92 7.21
N VAL A 49 32.83 -5.48 6.05
CA VAL A 49 31.59 -6.26 5.85
C VAL A 49 31.53 -7.48 6.77
N ASP A 50 32.68 -8.08 7.12
CA ASP A 50 32.75 -9.18 8.07
C ASP A 50 32.42 -8.74 9.49
N ASP A 51 32.84 -7.52 9.88
CA ASP A 51 32.53 -6.96 11.19
C ASP A 51 31.04 -6.61 11.32
N LEU A 52 30.42 -6.10 10.24
CA LEU A 52 28.95 -5.97 10.17
C LEU A 52 28.26 -7.32 10.39
N ARG A 53 28.66 -8.35 9.64
CA ARG A 53 28.05 -9.69 9.75
C ARG A 53 28.19 -10.28 11.14
N ARG A 54 29.36 -10.15 11.78
CA ARG A 54 29.59 -10.62 13.16
C ARG A 54 28.73 -9.84 14.16
N ALA A 55 28.70 -8.52 14.06
CA ALA A 55 27.90 -7.69 14.95
C ALA A 55 26.39 -7.98 14.84
N LEU A 56 25.87 -8.25 13.63
CA LEU A 56 24.48 -8.68 13.44
C LEU A 56 24.19 -10.01 14.15
N LEU A 57 25.12 -10.97 14.09
CA LEU A 57 25.01 -12.26 14.78
C LEU A 57 25.04 -12.12 16.30
N ASP A 58 25.94 -11.27 16.82
CA ASP A 58 26.17 -11.12 18.25
C ASP A 58 25.05 -10.31 18.93
N PHE A 59 24.58 -9.25 18.29
CA PHE A 59 23.68 -8.28 18.91
C PHE A 59 22.22 -8.39 18.48
N ARG A 60 21.92 -9.00 17.31
CA ARG A 60 20.58 -9.08 16.72
C ARG A 60 19.78 -7.77 16.89
N PRO A 61 20.26 -6.67 16.30
CA PRO A 61 19.75 -5.34 16.60
C PRO A 61 18.34 -5.14 16.07
N THR A 62 17.59 -4.27 16.75
CA THR A 62 16.30 -3.75 16.28
C THR A 62 16.48 -2.67 15.23
N ILE A 63 17.56 -1.88 15.34
CA ILE A 63 17.90 -0.82 14.37
C ILE A 63 19.35 -0.99 13.94
N LEU A 64 19.60 -0.98 12.64
CA LEU A 64 20.94 -0.85 12.06
C LEU A 64 21.13 0.58 11.55
N HIS A 65 22.14 1.28 12.04
CA HIS A 65 22.56 2.59 11.54
C HIS A 65 23.88 2.46 10.82
N PHE A 66 23.90 2.65 9.51
CA PHE A 66 25.14 2.79 8.76
C PHE A 66 25.47 4.27 8.58
N ALA A 67 26.71 4.65 8.89
CA ALA A 67 27.24 5.97 8.63
C ALA A 67 28.57 5.84 7.86
N GLY A 68 28.68 6.52 6.72
CA GLY A 68 29.85 6.40 5.86
C GLY A 68 29.60 6.91 4.45
N HIS A 69 30.48 6.54 3.53
CA HIS A 69 30.34 6.92 2.12
C HIS A 69 29.38 6.01 1.37
N GLY A 70 28.70 6.59 0.38
CA GLY A 70 27.84 5.87 -0.54
C GLY A 70 28.23 6.17 -1.99
N GLY A 71 28.30 5.13 -2.81
CA GLY A 71 28.63 5.19 -4.23
C GLY A 71 27.40 5.18 -5.15
N GLY A 72 26.20 5.43 -4.62
CA GLY A 72 24.94 5.26 -5.35
C GLY A 72 24.78 3.82 -5.82
N VAL A 73 24.65 3.60 -7.14
CA VAL A 73 24.61 2.25 -7.74
C VAL A 73 25.82 1.39 -7.36
N GLY A 74 26.96 2.02 -7.03
CA GLY A 74 28.17 1.33 -6.61
C GLY A 74 28.04 0.58 -5.28
N GLY A 75 27.13 0.98 -4.37
CA GLY A 75 27.00 0.37 -3.04
C GLY A 75 27.45 1.26 -1.89
N LEU A 76 27.47 0.69 -0.68
CA LEU A 76 27.99 1.36 0.53
C LEU A 76 29.49 1.06 0.69
N CYS A 77 30.27 2.04 1.10
CA CYS A 77 31.73 1.89 1.25
C CYS A 77 32.08 1.37 2.64
N PHE A 78 32.57 0.14 2.73
CA PHE A 78 33.17 -0.45 3.93
C PHE A 78 34.69 -0.41 3.84
N GLU A 79 35.37 -0.80 4.92
CA GLU A 79 36.81 -1.00 4.89
C GLU A 79 37.20 -2.41 4.42
N ASP A 80 38.32 -2.51 3.73
CA ASP A 80 39.06 -3.75 3.55
C ASP A 80 40.07 -3.95 4.69
N GLN A 81 40.80 -5.07 4.67
CA GLN A 81 41.83 -5.39 5.66
C GLN A 81 43.03 -4.41 5.69
N HIS A 82 43.14 -3.51 4.72
CA HIS A 82 44.16 -2.47 4.64
C HIS A 82 43.59 -1.07 4.98
N GLY A 83 42.31 -0.98 5.34
CA GLY A 83 41.61 0.28 5.59
C GLY A 83 41.23 1.05 4.32
N ASN A 84 41.30 0.44 3.13
CA ASN A 84 40.86 1.06 1.88
C ASN A 84 39.39 0.72 1.57
N THR A 85 38.83 1.37 0.55
CA THR A 85 37.43 1.20 0.18
C THR A 85 37.16 -0.21 -0.33
N ASN A 86 36.23 -0.90 0.33
CA ASN A 86 35.58 -2.11 -0.14
C ASN A 86 34.08 -1.84 -0.28
N THR A 87 33.60 -1.77 -1.52
CA THR A 87 32.20 -1.45 -1.77
C THR A 87 31.31 -2.69 -1.63
N ALA A 88 30.30 -2.60 -0.77
CA ALA A 88 29.30 -3.64 -0.60
C ALA A 88 28.15 -3.42 -1.57
N ASP A 89 28.02 -4.34 -2.54
CA ASP A 89 26.92 -4.34 -3.49
C ASP A 89 25.56 -4.44 -2.80
N THR A 90 24.57 -3.75 -3.38
CA THR A 90 23.20 -3.67 -2.87
C THR A 90 22.54 -5.02 -2.62
N GLN A 91 22.66 -5.96 -3.57
CA GLN A 91 21.96 -7.25 -3.50
C GLN A 91 22.54 -8.21 -2.44
N PRO A 92 23.87 -8.42 -2.36
CA PRO A 92 24.47 -9.13 -1.23
C PRO A 92 24.14 -8.53 0.13
N LEU A 93 24.15 -7.19 0.25
CA LEU A 93 23.81 -6.53 1.50
C LEU A 93 22.36 -6.79 1.90
N SER A 94 21.40 -6.64 0.98
CA SER A 94 19.98 -6.93 1.24
C SER A 94 19.78 -8.39 1.69
N LYS A 95 20.44 -9.36 1.02
CA LYS A 95 20.42 -10.78 1.42
C LYS A 95 20.97 -11.02 2.82
N LEU A 96 22.05 -10.33 3.20
CA LEU A 96 22.58 -10.42 4.56
C LEU A 96 21.55 -9.95 5.58
N LEU A 97 20.93 -8.80 5.35
CA LEU A 97 19.96 -8.21 6.28
C LEU A 97 18.67 -9.04 6.38
N HIS A 98 18.22 -9.68 5.29
CA HIS A 98 17.07 -10.59 5.29
C HIS A 98 17.15 -11.66 6.39
N HIS A 99 18.34 -12.21 6.65
CA HIS A 99 18.54 -13.23 7.68
C HIS A 99 18.25 -12.75 9.11
N PHE A 100 18.09 -11.44 9.31
CA PHE A 100 17.81 -10.81 10.59
C PHE A 100 16.47 -10.09 10.64
N LYS A 101 15.61 -10.18 9.61
CA LYS A 101 14.35 -9.43 9.47
C LYS A 101 13.36 -9.58 10.64
N ASP A 102 13.44 -10.70 11.36
CA ASP A 102 12.56 -10.94 12.52
C ASP A 102 12.93 -10.02 13.69
N ASP A 103 14.23 -9.71 13.85
CA ASP A 103 14.78 -8.85 14.90
C ASP A 103 14.93 -7.39 14.41
N LEU A 104 15.41 -7.21 13.17
CA LEU A 104 15.75 -5.93 12.54
C LEU A 104 14.51 -5.25 11.95
N LYS A 105 14.08 -4.14 12.56
CA LYS A 105 12.87 -3.39 12.20
C LYS A 105 13.12 -2.09 11.47
N CYS A 106 14.31 -1.51 11.62
CA CYS A 106 14.67 -0.29 10.90
C CYS A 106 16.13 -0.31 10.46
N VAL A 107 16.39 0.12 9.23
CA VAL A 107 17.73 0.34 8.70
C VAL A 107 17.85 1.82 8.33
N VAL A 108 18.86 2.50 8.87
CA VAL A 108 19.17 3.90 8.53
C VAL A 108 20.49 3.93 7.78
N LEU A 109 20.44 4.29 6.50
CA LEU A 109 21.61 4.43 5.64
C LEU A 109 21.97 5.91 5.53
N ASN A 110 22.81 6.38 6.44
CA ASN A 110 23.31 7.76 6.44
C ASN A 110 24.55 7.87 5.54
N ALA A 111 24.32 7.73 4.23
CA ALA A 111 25.35 7.76 3.19
C ALA A 111 24.76 8.34 1.89
N CYS A 112 25.54 9.11 1.14
CA CYS A 112 25.08 9.76 -0.10
C CYS A 112 24.52 8.74 -1.12
N TYR A 113 23.39 9.09 -1.75
CA TYR A 113 22.72 8.25 -2.78
C TYR A 113 22.38 6.82 -2.32
N SER A 114 22.18 6.63 -1.01
CA SER A 114 21.86 5.33 -0.41
C SER A 114 20.39 4.91 -0.58
N ASP A 115 19.56 5.76 -1.18
CA ASP A 115 18.19 5.40 -1.58
C ASP A 115 18.15 4.20 -2.52
N VAL A 116 19.17 4.03 -3.36
CA VAL A 116 19.34 2.84 -4.21
C VAL A 116 19.44 1.55 -3.39
N GLN A 117 20.20 1.57 -2.28
CA GLN A 117 20.27 0.43 -1.37
C GLN A 117 19.00 0.30 -0.54
N ALA A 118 18.43 1.42 -0.12
CA ALA A 118 17.20 1.44 0.67
C ALA A 118 16.04 0.76 -0.07
N ASP A 119 15.89 1.01 -1.38
CA ASP A 119 14.83 0.41 -2.19
C ASP A 119 14.97 -1.12 -2.31
N ALA A 120 16.20 -1.64 -2.39
CA ALA A 120 16.42 -3.08 -2.37
C ALA A 120 16.21 -3.70 -0.98
N ILE A 121 16.58 -3.00 0.08
CA ILE A 121 16.48 -3.49 1.47
C ILE A 121 15.03 -3.46 1.97
N ARG A 122 14.20 -2.50 1.51
CA ARG A 122 12.78 -2.44 1.89
C ARG A 122 12.01 -3.70 1.45
N SER A 123 12.49 -4.46 0.48
CA SER A 123 11.85 -5.75 0.13
C SER A 123 11.94 -6.76 1.27
N GLU A 124 12.86 -6.57 2.22
CA GLU A 124 13.19 -7.53 3.28
C GLU A 124 12.99 -7.00 4.70
N ILE A 125 13.07 -5.68 4.90
CA ILE A 125 13.03 -5.01 6.21
C ILE A 125 11.87 -4.01 6.30
N ASP A 126 11.23 -3.96 7.46
CA ASP A 126 10.03 -3.17 7.75
C ASP A 126 10.17 -1.68 7.38
N HIS A 127 11.26 -1.03 7.78
CA HIS A 127 11.48 0.39 7.50
C HIS A 127 12.93 0.66 7.11
N VAL A 128 13.13 1.51 6.11
CA VAL A 128 14.45 1.89 5.65
C VAL A 128 14.51 3.39 5.41
N VAL A 129 15.53 4.04 5.96
CA VAL A 129 15.89 5.42 5.65
C VAL A 129 17.10 5.41 4.73
N GLY A 130 17.04 6.14 3.62
CA GLY A 130 18.17 6.38 2.73
C GLY A 130 18.32 7.86 2.41
N MET A 131 19.34 8.20 1.62
CA MET A 131 19.59 9.56 1.12
C MET A 131 19.51 9.56 -0.40
N ARG A 132 18.64 10.39 -1.00
CA ARG A 132 18.45 10.41 -2.46
C ARG A 132 19.51 11.21 -3.24
N ALA A 133 20.37 11.92 -2.52
CA ALA A 133 21.37 12.81 -3.07
C ALA A 133 22.62 12.83 -2.18
N ALA A 134 23.60 13.66 -2.55
CA ALA A 134 24.66 14.05 -1.64
C ALA A 134 24.05 14.81 -0.45
N VAL A 135 24.55 14.54 0.76
CA VAL A 135 24.10 15.18 2.00
C VAL A 135 25.28 15.83 2.69
N ASN A 136 25.07 17.02 3.24
CA ASN A 136 26.06 17.70 4.04
C ASN A 136 26.30 16.98 5.39
N ASP A 137 27.55 16.82 5.80
CA ASP A 137 27.92 16.15 7.07
C ASP A 137 27.19 16.70 8.31
N GLU A 138 27.01 18.03 8.41
CA GLU A 138 26.30 18.64 9.54
C GLU A 138 24.80 18.32 9.49
N ALA A 139 24.21 18.34 8.29
CA ALA A 139 22.81 17.95 8.10
C ALA A 139 22.59 16.47 8.40
N ALA A 140 23.45 15.58 7.90
CA ALA A 140 23.42 14.14 8.16
C ALA A 140 23.49 13.84 9.67
N ALA A 141 24.43 14.46 10.39
CA ALA A 141 24.56 14.28 11.84
C ALA A 141 23.35 14.84 12.61
N LYS A 142 22.85 16.02 12.21
CA LYS A 142 21.68 16.64 12.85
C LYS A 142 20.41 15.82 12.65
N PHE A 143 20.21 15.30 11.45
CA PHE A 143 19.11 14.39 11.12
C PHE A 143 19.16 13.15 12.02
N ALA A 144 20.31 12.48 12.10
CA ALA A 144 20.47 11.27 12.90
C ALA A 144 20.16 11.52 14.39
N VAL A 145 20.69 12.60 14.97
CA VAL A 145 20.41 12.96 16.38
C VAL A 145 18.93 13.21 16.61
N ALA A 146 18.26 13.97 15.74
CA ALA A 146 16.85 14.28 15.89
C ALA A 146 15.95 13.04 15.67
N PHE A 147 16.31 12.16 14.74
CA PHE A 147 15.66 10.88 14.53
C PHE A 147 15.73 10.04 15.82
N TYR A 148 16.91 9.88 16.42
CA TYR A 148 17.06 9.08 17.63
C TYR A 148 16.47 9.74 18.88
N ASP A 149 16.46 11.07 19.00
CA ASP A 149 15.73 11.78 20.06
C ASP A 149 14.25 11.35 20.06
N ALA A 150 13.63 11.27 18.88
CA ALA A 150 12.25 10.84 18.71
C ALA A 150 12.04 9.34 19.00
N VAL A 151 12.92 8.47 18.46
CA VAL A 151 12.88 7.02 18.74
C VAL A 151 12.97 6.76 20.25
N PHE A 152 13.91 7.40 20.95
CA PHE A 152 14.05 7.21 22.39
C PHE A 152 12.90 7.85 23.19
N ALA A 153 12.19 8.83 22.64
CA ALA A 153 10.95 9.35 23.20
C ALA A 153 9.76 8.39 23.03
N GLY A 154 9.90 7.34 22.22
CA GLY A 154 8.89 6.30 22.02
C GLY A 154 7.94 6.54 20.86
N THR A 155 8.32 7.39 19.90
CA THR A 155 7.56 7.55 18.64
C THR A 155 7.79 6.37 17.70
N ASP A 156 6.91 6.19 16.73
CA ASP A 156 7.17 5.29 15.60
C ASP A 156 8.27 5.84 14.67
N PHE A 157 8.78 5.00 13.77
CA PHE A 157 9.89 5.34 12.87
C PHE A 157 9.54 6.40 11.84
N ARG A 158 8.29 6.48 11.38
CA ARG A 158 7.87 7.50 10.42
C ARG A 158 7.84 8.86 11.09
N THR A 159 7.25 8.96 12.28
CA THR A 159 7.27 10.17 13.09
C THR A 159 8.70 10.60 13.43
N ALA A 160 9.58 9.65 13.77
CA ALA A 160 10.99 9.94 14.02
C ALA A 160 11.72 10.50 12.79
N PHE A 161 11.45 9.95 11.61
CA PHE A 161 11.95 10.45 10.33
C PHE A 161 11.47 11.89 10.05
N ASP A 162 10.16 12.14 10.17
CA ASP A 162 9.58 13.47 9.90
C ASP A 162 10.14 14.53 10.88
N LEU A 163 10.37 14.18 12.14
CA LEU A 163 11.04 15.04 13.13
C LEU A 163 12.52 15.28 12.80
N GLY A 164 13.20 14.28 12.24
CA GLY A 164 14.57 14.41 11.72
C GLY A 164 14.66 15.47 10.63
N CYS A 165 13.80 15.38 9.60
CA CYS A 165 13.71 16.38 8.54
C CYS A 165 13.33 17.77 9.07
N THR A 166 12.31 17.82 9.96
CA THR A 166 11.88 19.08 10.58
C THR A 166 13.01 19.76 11.37
N ALA A 167 13.88 18.99 12.01
CA ALA A 167 15.03 19.54 12.73
C ALA A 167 16.02 20.24 11.77
N LEU A 168 16.18 19.76 10.55
CA LEU A 168 17.01 20.44 9.54
C LEU A 168 16.40 21.79 9.16
N ASP A 169 15.10 21.83 8.86
CA ASP A 169 14.38 23.05 8.54
C ASP A 169 14.47 24.10 9.68
N LEU A 170 14.20 23.67 10.91
CA LEU A 170 14.23 24.55 12.08
C LEU A 170 15.62 25.12 12.37
N ASN A 171 16.68 24.38 12.04
CA ASN A 171 18.06 24.83 12.20
C ASN A 171 18.61 25.50 10.92
N LYS A 172 17.78 25.66 9.88
CA LYS A 172 18.15 26.25 8.58
C LYS A 172 19.35 25.54 7.93
N LEU A 173 19.45 24.23 8.14
CA LEU A 173 20.42 23.39 7.47
C LEU A 173 19.89 23.01 6.08
N PRO A 174 20.78 22.79 5.10
CA PRO A 174 20.38 22.27 3.81
C PRO A 174 19.89 20.82 3.93
N ASP A 175 19.41 20.28 2.81
CA ASP A 175 19.18 18.84 2.61
C ASP A 175 18.02 18.23 3.43
N SER A 176 17.05 19.04 3.90
CA SER A 176 15.87 18.53 4.61
C SER A 176 14.97 17.62 3.77
N ASP A 177 15.07 17.75 2.44
CA ASP A 177 14.40 16.91 1.44
C ASP A 177 15.26 15.74 0.95
N VAL A 178 16.52 15.60 1.39
CA VAL A 178 17.42 14.51 0.94
C VAL A 178 17.10 13.16 1.58
N PRO A 179 16.88 13.05 2.91
CA PRO A 179 16.42 11.82 3.51
C PRO A 179 15.12 11.32 2.87
N VAL A 180 15.03 10.02 2.68
CA VAL A 180 13.82 9.33 2.20
C VAL A 180 13.47 8.22 3.16
N PHE A 181 12.18 8.08 3.46
CA PHE A 181 11.64 6.98 4.25
C PHE A 181 10.96 5.99 3.32
N MET A 182 11.35 4.73 3.41
CA MET A 182 10.79 3.63 2.64
C MET A 182 10.20 2.61 3.61
N THR A 183 8.98 2.19 3.31
CA THR A 183 8.30 1.13 4.06
C THR A 183 8.46 -0.18 3.29
N GLY A 184 8.60 -1.26 4.05
CA GLY A 184 8.88 -2.57 3.49
C GLY A 184 7.76 -3.04 2.56
N ALA A 185 8.10 -3.76 1.49
CA ALA A 185 7.11 -4.22 0.52
C ALA A 185 6.05 -5.14 1.15
N HIS A 186 6.45 -5.95 2.14
CA HIS A 186 5.52 -6.76 2.95
C HIS A 186 4.67 -5.93 3.92
N LEU A 187 5.11 -4.69 4.20
CA LEU A 187 4.34 -3.68 4.89
C LEU A 187 3.64 -2.73 3.93
N GLU A 188 3.60 -3.00 2.60
CA GLU A 188 2.87 -2.18 1.62
C GLU A 188 1.37 -2.15 1.92
N VAL A 189 1.12 -1.18 2.77
CA VAL A 189 -0.09 -0.54 3.18
C VAL A 189 0.30 0.91 2.89
N THR A 190 0.03 1.35 1.66
CA THR A 190 0.56 2.58 1.06
C THR A 190 0.34 3.80 1.97
N ASP A 191 1.43 4.57 2.08
CA ASP A 191 1.68 5.80 2.83
C ASP A 191 0.43 6.64 3.17
N LEU A 192 0.13 6.76 4.46
CA LEU A 192 -0.65 7.87 4.97
C LEU A 192 0.31 9.02 5.28
N SER A 193 0.60 9.85 4.29
CA SER A 193 0.92 11.24 4.62
C SER A 193 -0.21 11.77 5.52
N TYR A 194 0.12 12.43 6.63
CA TYR A 194 -0.88 13.02 7.52
C TYR A 194 -1.64 14.12 6.77
N SER A 195 -2.66 13.70 6.01
CA SER A 195 -3.63 14.56 5.37
C SER A 195 -4.87 14.58 6.25
N ALA A 196 -5.58 15.70 6.29
CA ALA A 196 -6.87 15.82 7.00
C ALA A 196 -7.92 14.75 6.59
N ARG A 197 -7.64 13.94 5.57
CA ARG A 197 -8.49 12.86 5.07
C ARG A 197 -8.54 11.66 6.02
N VAL A 198 -7.44 11.28 6.67
CA VAL A 198 -7.42 10.06 7.52
C VAL A 198 -8.38 10.18 8.70
N PRO A 199 -8.31 11.24 9.54
CA PRO A 199 -9.26 11.39 10.64
C PRO A 199 -10.71 11.50 10.17
N GLU A 200 -10.93 12.12 9.00
CA GLU A 200 -12.28 12.25 8.43
C GLU A 200 -12.83 10.90 7.96
N ILE A 201 -12.02 10.07 7.30
CA ILE A 201 -12.42 8.72 6.90
C ILE A 201 -12.71 7.86 8.13
N GLU A 202 -11.86 7.89 9.16
CA GLU A 202 -12.12 7.19 10.42
C GLU A 202 -13.43 7.64 11.07
N ARG A 203 -13.71 8.95 11.07
CA ARG A 203 -14.95 9.53 11.60
C ARG A 203 -16.18 9.08 10.79
N VAL A 204 -16.11 9.15 9.47
CA VAL A 204 -17.20 8.73 8.56
C VAL A 204 -17.45 7.24 8.70
N LEU A 205 -16.41 6.41 8.72
CA LEU A 205 -16.55 4.96 8.87
C LEU A 205 -17.02 4.56 10.26
N TYR A 206 -16.55 5.22 11.32
CA TYR A 206 -17.08 5.03 12.67
C TYR A 206 -18.59 5.32 12.71
N THR A 207 -19.02 6.43 12.09
CA THR A 207 -20.43 6.79 11.97
C THR A 207 -21.18 5.73 11.16
N TYR A 208 -20.64 5.33 10.00
CA TYR A 208 -21.20 4.31 9.12
C TYR A 208 -21.44 3.00 9.85
N PHE A 209 -20.45 2.48 10.56
CA PHE A 209 -20.58 1.23 11.31
C PHE A 209 -21.63 1.30 12.43
N ASN A 210 -21.76 2.43 13.09
CA ASN A 210 -22.73 2.63 14.17
C ASN A 210 -24.10 3.14 13.69
N THR A 211 -24.31 3.26 12.37
CA THR A 211 -25.59 3.65 11.76
C THR A 211 -26.37 2.40 11.32
N PRO A 212 -27.70 2.31 11.55
CA PRO A 212 -28.52 1.19 11.08
C PRO A 212 -28.41 1.00 9.57
N TYR A 213 -28.47 -0.24 9.08
CA TYR A 213 -28.17 -0.52 7.66
C TYR A 213 -29.01 0.27 6.66
N GLY A 214 -30.30 0.50 6.93
CA GLY A 214 -31.16 1.30 6.06
C GLY A 214 -30.79 2.78 6.05
N ASP A 215 -30.24 3.30 7.14
CA ASP A 215 -29.89 4.72 7.28
C ASP A 215 -28.48 5.03 6.75
N ARG A 216 -27.63 4.00 6.57
CA ARG A 216 -26.27 4.15 6.04
C ARG A 216 -26.22 4.70 4.63
N ALA A 217 -27.31 4.57 3.88
CA ALA A 217 -27.46 5.12 2.54
C ALA A 217 -27.17 6.64 2.49
N ALA A 218 -27.39 7.38 3.58
CA ALA A 218 -27.04 8.80 3.65
C ALA A 218 -25.52 9.09 3.67
N LEU A 219 -24.70 8.06 3.91
CA LEU A 219 -23.24 8.15 3.98
C LEU A 219 -22.56 7.56 2.73
N THR A 220 -23.33 7.21 1.70
CA THR A 220 -22.83 6.63 0.46
C THR A 220 -22.94 7.60 -0.71
N THR A 221 -22.20 7.34 -1.78
CA THR A 221 -22.25 8.12 -3.02
C THR A 221 -23.60 8.04 -3.72
N THR A 222 -24.27 6.88 -3.65
CA THR A 222 -25.57 6.62 -4.29
C THR A 222 -26.77 7.15 -3.48
N GLY A 223 -26.60 7.45 -2.19
CA GLY A 223 -27.65 8.06 -1.38
C GLY A 223 -28.84 7.13 -1.09
N ALA A 224 -30.01 7.74 -0.83
CA ALA A 224 -31.20 7.09 -0.31
C ALA A 224 -31.74 5.89 -1.13
N SER A 225 -31.44 5.82 -2.43
CA SER A 225 -31.87 4.70 -3.29
C SER A 225 -31.23 3.36 -2.88
N LEU A 226 -30.12 3.37 -2.12
CA LEU A 226 -29.50 2.15 -1.61
C LEU A 226 -30.17 1.55 -0.38
N SER A 227 -31.06 2.27 0.30
CA SER A 227 -31.56 1.88 1.63
C SER A 227 -32.15 0.46 1.64
N GLU A 228 -33.04 0.13 0.70
CA GLU A 228 -33.64 -1.21 0.60
C GLU A 228 -32.61 -2.29 0.25
N THR A 229 -31.67 -1.97 -0.64
CA THR A 229 -30.61 -2.88 -1.08
C THR A 229 -29.66 -3.22 0.07
N MET A 230 -29.30 -2.24 0.90
CA MET A 230 -28.45 -2.43 2.07
C MET A 230 -29.12 -3.29 3.14
N VAL A 231 -30.40 -3.07 3.42
CA VAL A 231 -31.18 -3.91 4.36
C VAL A 231 -31.25 -5.36 3.86
N ARG A 232 -31.50 -5.56 2.55
CA ARG A 232 -31.53 -6.90 1.96
C ARG A 232 -30.16 -7.59 2.02
N HIS A 233 -29.07 -6.85 1.81
CA HIS A 233 -27.72 -7.37 1.80
C HIS A 233 -27.22 -7.76 3.21
N TYR A 234 -27.43 -6.90 4.21
CA TYR A 234 -26.91 -7.12 5.56
C TYR A 234 -27.90 -7.85 6.51
N GLY A 235 -29.19 -7.90 6.18
CA GLY A 235 -30.26 -8.39 7.04
C GLY A 235 -30.79 -7.34 8.02
N GLU A 236 -31.69 -7.74 8.93
CA GLU A 236 -32.42 -6.81 9.82
C GLU A 236 -31.65 -6.41 11.09
N GLN A 237 -30.60 -7.13 11.49
CA GLN A 237 -29.91 -6.90 12.75
C GLN A 237 -28.58 -6.18 12.57
N MET A 238 -28.47 -5.00 13.20
CA MET A 238 -27.20 -4.30 13.35
C MET A 238 -26.20 -5.18 14.12
N ARG A 239 -24.95 -5.24 13.64
CA ARG A 239 -23.85 -5.86 14.40
C ARG A 239 -23.57 -5.05 15.69
N ARG A 240 -22.81 -5.64 16.62
CA ARG A 240 -22.32 -4.97 17.83
C ARG A 240 -21.73 -3.60 17.49
N ASN A 241 -21.92 -2.64 18.40
CA ASN A 241 -21.36 -1.30 18.26
C ASN A 241 -19.85 -1.36 18.02
N VAL A 242 -19.38 -0.57 17.07
CA VAL A 242 -17.96 -0.43 16.77
C VAL A 242 -17.38 0.65 17.70
N GLU A 243 -16.34 0.28 18.43
CA GLU A 243 -15.65 1.14 19.40
C GLU A 243 -14.61 2.01 18.73
N LYS A 244 -13.91 1.48 17.72
CA LYS A 244 -12.84 2.19 17.01
C LYS A 244 -12.75 1.71 15.56
N VAL A 245 -12.48 2.67 14.67
CA VAL A 245 -12.02 2.42 13.31
C VAL A 245 -10.65 3.05 13.18
N GLN A 246 -9.69 2.32 12.64
CA GLN A 246 -8.36 2.83 12.36
C GLN A 246 -8.03 2.57 10.89
N VAL A 247 -7.65 3.61 10.15
CA VAL A 247 -7.16 3.40 8.79
C VAL A 247 -5.78 2.78 8.86
N LEU A 248 -5.61 1.67 8.13
CA LEU A 248 -4.34 0.98 7.95
C LEU A 248 -3.62 1.54 6.74
N SER A 249 -4.24 1.46 5.55
CA SER A 249 -3.73 2.03 4.29
C SER A 249 -4.79 2.80 3.55
N MET A 250 -4.31 3.67 2.66
CA MET A 250 -5.13 4.29 1.65
C MET A 250 -4.34 4.42 0.34
N SER A 251 -4.91 3.98 -0.77
CA SER A 251 -4.34 4.12 -2.12
C SER A 251 -5.33 4.81 -3.03
N ALA A 252 -4.90 5.86 -3.73
CA ALA A 252 -5.71 6.53 -4.74
C ALA A 252 -6.02 5.56 -5.89
N VAL A 253 -7.29 5.49 -6.27
CA VAL A 253 -7.74 4.81 -7.50
C VAL A 253 -7.96 5.83 -8.62
N SER A 254 -8.40 7.03 -8.25
CA SER A 254 -8.50 8.23 -9.10
C SER A 254 -8.31 9.48 -8.24
N ASP A 255 -8.47 10.68 -8.81
CA ASP A 255 -8.33 11.96 -8.08
C ASP A 255 -9.30 12.09 -6.90
N GLU A 256 -10.50 11.54 -7.03
CA GLU A 256 -11.56 11.60 -6.00
C GLU A 256 -11.79 10.26 -5.30
N GLN A 257 -11.28 9.14 -5.81
CA GLN A 257 -11.61 7.81 -5.28
C GLN A 257 -10.41 7.10 -4.67
N TRP A 258 -10.68 6.43 -3.55
CA TRP A 258 -9.67 5.85 -2.68
C TRP A 258 -10.06 4.44 -2.29
N ARG A 259 -9.09 3.53 -2.31
CA ARG A 259 -9.19 2.22 -1.68
C ARG A 259 -8.54 2.29 -0.31
N VAL A 260 -9.30 2.02 0.74
CA VAL A 260 -8.90 2.22 2.13
C VAL A 260 -9.00 0.90 2.88
N ALA A 261 -7.89 0.39 3.41
CA ALA A 261 -7.94 -0.72 4.35
C ALA A 261 -8.10 -0.17 5.77
N VAL A 262 -9.05 -0.70 6.52
CA VAL A 262 -9.32 -0.28 7.90
C VAL A 262 -9.35 -1.46 8.84
N ASP A 263 -8.97 -1.19 10.07
CA ASP A 263 -9.12 -2.06 11.22
C ASP A 263 -10.32 -1.61 12.04
N VAL A 264 -11.23 -2.53 12.33
CA VAL A 264 -12.49 -2.27 13.02
C VAL A 264 -12.52 -3.06 14.32
N LEU A 265 -12.66 -2.35 15.44
CA LEU A 265 -12.72 -2.94 16.78
C LEU A 265 -14.16 -2.88 17.32
N ALA A 266 -14.69 -4.04 17.74
CA ALA A 266 -15.99 -4.15 18.41
C ALA A 266 -15.88 -5.15 19.57
N GLY A 267 -15.69 -4.66 20.81
CA GLY A 267 -15.38 -5.50 21.96
C GLY A 267 -14.05 -6.22 21.80
N GLN A 268 -14.06 -7.55 21.81
CA GLN A 268 -12.87 -8.38 21.59
C GLN A 268 -12.65 -8.72 20.11
N ASP A 269 -13.61 -8.39 19.24
CA ASP A 269 -13.57 -8.72 17.83
C ASP A 269 -12.81 -7.63 17.06
N ARG A 270 -11.80 -8.04 16.29
CA ARG A 270 -10.98 -7.17 15.44
C ARG A 270 -11.05 -7.67 14.00
N HIS A 271 -11.48 -6.81 13.08
CA HIS A 271 -11.67 -7.17 11.67
C HIS A 271 -11.02 -6.15 10.75
N GLN A 272 -10.22 -6.64 9.81
CA GLN A 272 -9.71 -5.83 8.71
C GLN A 272 -10.65 -5.88 7.52
N VAL A 273 -11.03 -4.72 7.00
CA VAL A 273 -11.97 -4.58 5.88
C VAL A 273 -11.46 -3.52 4.91
N THR A 274 -11.64 -3.75 3.62
CA THR A 274 -11.33 -2.77 2.57
C THR A 274 -12.60 -2.02 2.18
N PHE A 275 -12.53 -0.69 2.19
CA PHE A 275 -13.55 0.22 1.71
C PHE A 275 -13.10 0.92 0.43
N TYR A 276 -14.07 1.24 -0.41
CA TYR A 276 -13.90 2.24 -1.45
C TYR A 276 -14.57 3.54 -0.97
N ILE A 277 -13.85 4.65 -1.06
CA ILE A 277 -14.26 5.95 -0.52
C ILE A 277 -14.13 6.99 -1.62
N ARG A 278 -15.14 7.84 -1.79
CA ARG A 278 -15.07 9.05 -2.61
C ARG A 278 -14.86 10.27 -1.73
N ILE A 279 -13.86 11.08 -2.06
CA ILE A 279 -13.52 12.33 -1.40
C ILE A 279 -13.56 13.43 -2.46
N ARG A 280 -14.58 14.28 -2.39
CA ARG A 280 -14.74 15.45 -3.25
C ARG A 280 -14.93 16.68 -2.39
N ASP A 281 -14.09 17.70 -2.60
CA ASP A 281 -13.99 18.89 -1.76
C ASP A 281 -13.72 18.56 -0.27
N ARG A 282 -14.78 18.60 0.56
CA ARG A 282 -14.77 18.27 1.99
C ARG A 282 -15.76 17.16 2.35
N THR A 283 -16.32 16.50 1.35
CA THR A 283 -17.33 15.45 1.52
C THR A 283 -16.67 14.10 1.31
N THR A 284 -16.80 13.22 2.30
CA THR A 284 -16.28 11.85 2.29
C THR A 284 -17.46 10.89 2.35
N LEU A 285 -17.62 10.07 1.30
CA LEU A 285 -18.73 9.13 1.13
C LEU A 285 -18.21 7.73 0.83
N VAL A 286 -18.98 6.73 1.27
CA VAL A 286 -18.68 5.31 1.01
C VAL A 286 -19.22 4.89 -0.35
N GLU A 287 -18.36 4.29 -1.17
CA GLU A 287 -18.73 3.62 -2.42
C GLU A 287 -19.18 2.19 -2.06
N TRP A 288 -20.42 2.07 -1.59
CA TRP A 288 -20.90 0.86 -0.94
C TRP A 288 -20.89 -0.35 -1.88
N GLU A 289 -21.38 -0.18 -3.10
CA GLU A 289 -21.47 -1.22 -4.12
C GLU A 289 -20.10 -1.79 -4.46
N ALA A 290 -19.07 -0.94 -4.56
CA ALA A 290 -17.69 -1.36 -4.76
C ALA A 290 -17.14 -2.07 -3.51
N THR A 291 -17.42 -1.53 -2.32
CA THR A 291 -16.98 -2.07 -1.03
C THR A 291 -17.48 -3.50 -0.79
N VAL A 292 -18.73 -3.79 -1.17
CA VAL A 292 -19.31 -5.13 -0.98
C VAL A 292 -19.22 -6.02 -2.22
N GLY A 293 -18.60 -5.54 -3.31
CA GLY A 293 -18.54 -6.26 -4.58
C GLY A 293 -19.95 -6.58 -5.14
N LEU A 294 -20.87 -5.62 -5.04
CA LEU A 294 -22.29 -5.83 -5.30
C LEU A 294 -22.54 -6.28 -6.75
N TRP A 295 -23.36 -7.33 -6.86
CA TRP A 295 -24.07 -7.69 -8.07
C TRP A 295 -25.52 -7.23 -7.97
N SER A 296 -26.04 -6.63 -9.03
CA SER A 296 -27.46 -6.18 -9.08
C SER A 296 -28.46 -7.34 -8.97
N VAL A 297 -28.05 -8.56 -9.32
CA VAL A 297 -28.76 -9.81 -9.02
C VAL A 297 -27.82 -10.76 -8.28
N PRO A 298 -28.22 -11.36 -7.15
CA PRO A 298 -27.39 -12.31 -6.41
C PRO A 298 -26.91 -13.46 -7.30
N VAL A 299 -25.66 -13.88 -7.15
CA VAL A 299 -25.01 -14.85 -8.04
C VAL A 299 -25.76 -16.18 -8.10
N LYS A 300 -26.28 -16.65 -6.96
CA LYS A 300 -27.13 -17.85 -6.90
C LYS A 300 -28.44 -17.69 -7.69
N THR A 301 -29.07 -16.53 -7.61
CA THR A 301 -30.28 -16.22 -8.37
C THR A 301 -29.98 -16.16 -9.86
N TYR A 302 -28.88 -15.50 -10.24
CA TYR A 302 -28.42 -15.45 -11.62
C TYR A 302 -28.14 -16.85 -12.18
N ARG A 303 -27.45 -17.72 -11.44
CA ARG A 303 -27.23 -19.12 -11.87
C ARG A 303 -28.53 -19.90 -12.08
N ALA A 304 -29.53 -19.65 -11.25
CA ALA A 304 -30.78 -20.40 -11.27
C ALA A 304 -31.75 -19.94 -12.37
N LEU A 305 -31.83 -18.63 -12.61
CA LEU A 305 -32.85 -18.02 -13.47
C LEU A 305 -32.27 -17.29 -14.68
N GLY A 306 -30.99 -16.93 -14.62
CA GLY A 306 -30.37 -16.02 -15.57
C GLY A 306 -31.05 -14.64 -15.58
N THR A 307 -30.78 -13.87 -16.63
CA THR A 307 -31.41 -12.58 -16.89
C THR A 307 -31.43 -12.26 -18.38
N ASP A 308 -32.54 -11.69 -18.85
CA ASP A 308 -32.66 -11.16 -20.21
C ASP A 308 -32.08 -9.74 -20.32
N VAL A 309 -31.99 -9.03 -19.19
CA VAL A 309 -31.42 -7.68 -19.10
C VAL A 309 -30.02 -7.78 -18.49
N PRO A 310 -28.96 -7.21 -19.12
CA PRO A 310 -27.63 -7.24 -18.54
C PRO A 310 -27.60 -6.68 -17.12
N ILE A 311 -26.96 -7.42 -16.22
CA ILE A 311 -26.75 -7.01 -14.84
C ILE A 311 -25.36 -6.43 -14.67
N ILE A 312 -25.21 -5.51 -13.72
CA ILE A 312 -23.92 -5.02 -13.27
C ILE A 312 -23.32 -6.05 -12.31
N ALA A 313 -22.12 -6.53 -12.63
CA ALA A 313 -21.37 -7.52 -11.87
C ALA A 313 -19.96 -7.02 -11.55
N ARG A 314 -19.63 -6.92 -10.26
CA ARG A 314 -18.27 -6.64 -9.77
C ARG A 314 -17.56 -7.94 -9.46
N VAL A 315 -16.47 -8.21 -10.14
CA VAL A 315 -15.79 -9.52 -10.13
C VAL A 315 -14.29 -9.36 -10.14
N ILE A 316 -13.60 -10.39 -9.65
CA ILE A 316 -12.21 -10.65 -9.97
C ILE A 316 -12.21 -11.50 -11.24
N ALA A 317 -11.78 -10.91 -12.35
CA ALA A 317 -11.71 -11.54 -13.65
C ALA A 317 -10.28 -12.05 -13.94
N GLU A 318 -10.19 -13.23 -14.55
CA GLU A 318 -8.93 -13.88 -14.95
C GLU A 318 -9.17 -14.56 -16.31
N LEU A 319 -8.19 -14.52 -17.22
CA LEU A 319 -8.30 -15.32 -18.45
C LEU A 319 -8.35 -16.81 -18.10
N ASP A 320 -9.22 -17.54 -18.79
CA ASP A 320 -9.41 -18.97 -18.57
C ASP A 320 -9.48 -19.70 -19.91
N ASP A 321 -9.29 -21.01 -19.87
CA ASP A 321 -9.40 -21.90 -21.03
C ASP A 321 -10.55 -22.92 -20.89
N TYR A 322 -11.37 -22.77 -19.85
CA TYR A 322 -12.53 -23.62 -19.61
C TYR A 322 -13.72 -23.27 -20.53
N TYR A 323 -14.17 -24.22 -21.34
CA TYR A 323 -15.37 -24.12 -22.17
C TYR A 323 -16.38 -25.19 -21.75
N ASN A 324 -17.57 -24.78 -21.30
CA ASN A 324 -18.65 -25.71 -20.98
C ASN A 324 -19.28 -26.30 -22.25
N TYR A 325 -20.28 -27.18 -22.09
CA TYR A 325 -20.94 -27.84 -23.23
C TYR A 325 -21.43 -26.87 -24.30
N ASP A 326 -22.07 -25.76 -23.90
CA ASP A 326 -22.66 -24.77 -24.80
C ASP A 326 -21.63 -23.97 -25.62
N PHE A 327 -20.36 -23.96 -25.18
CA PHE A 327 -19.27 -23.21 -25.80
C PHE A 327 -18.08 -24.09 -26.24
N SER A 328 -18.18 -25.41 -26.06
CA SER A 328 -17.08 -26.36 -26.29
C SER A 328 -16.54 -26.32 -27.72
N ASP A 329 -17.40 -26.08 -28.71
CA ASP A 329 -17.08 -25.96 -30.14
C ASP A 329 -16.94 -24.49 -30.62
N LYS A 330 -17.10 -23.51 -29.71
CA LYS A 330 -17.16 -22.08 -30.04
C LYS A 330 -15.92 -21.28 -29.61
N GLN A 331 -14.81 -21.94 -29.29
CA GLN A 331 -13.54 -21.32 -28.85
C GLN A 331 -12.98 -20.30 -29.85
N HIS A 332 -13.19 -20.54 -31.15
CA HIS A 332 -12.80 -19.63 -32.22
C HIS A 332 -13.59 -18.31 -32.20
N ARG A 333 -14.77 -18.28 -31.55
CA ARG A 333 -15.66 -17.13 -31.49
C ARG A 333 -15.73 -16.49 -30.10
N PHE A 334 -15.48 -17.26 -29.05
CA PHE A 334 -15.55 -16.79 -27.67
C PHE A 334 -14.23 -17.01 -26.93
N GLN A 335 -13.93 -16.12 -26.00
CA GLN A 335 -12.87 -16.28 -25.01
C GLN A 335 -13.50 -16.50 -23.65
N SER A 336 -13.04 -17.53 -22.93
CA SER A 336 -13.45 -17.80 -21.55
C SER A 336 -12.74 -16.85 -20.58
N VAL A 337 -13.47 -16.38 -19.59
CA VAL A 337 -12.99 -15.52 -18.50
C VAL A 337 -13.58 -16.07 -17.20
N ARG A 338 -12.71 -16.42 -16.26
CA ARG A 338 -13.12 -16.82 -14.92
C ARG A 338 -13.55 -15.58 -14.14
N LEU A 339 -14.76 -15.59 -13.61
CA LEU A 339 -15.35 -14.50 -12.86
C LEU A 339 -15.56 -14.95 -11.42
N ARG A 340 -14.82 -14.36 -10.48
CA ARG A 340 -14.91 -14.69 -9.06
C ARG A 340 -15.49 -13.52 -8.27
N THR A 341 -16.44 -13.80 -7.40
CA THR A 341 -17.04 -12.82 -6.50
C THR A 341 -16.15 -12.60 -5.26
N LEU A 342 -16.46 -11.57 -4.47
CA LEU A 342 -15.76 -11.31 -3.21
C LEU A 342 -15.90 -12.46 -2.20
N ASP A 343 -17.06 -13.13 -2.17
CA ASP A 343 -17.34 -14.32 -1.34
C ASP A 343 -16.84 -15.64 -1.96
N ARG A 344 -15.97 -15.55 -2.98
CA ARG A 344 -15.28 -16.68 -3.64
C ARG A 344 -16.20 -17.62 -4.42
N GLU A 345 -17.41 -17.19 -4.78
CA GLU A 345 -18.19 -17.88 -5.79
C GLU A 345 -17.57 -17.66 -7.17
N THR A 346 -17.42 -18.74 -7.95
CA THR A 346 -16.82 -18.68 -9.29
C THR A 346 -17.84 -18.97 -10.37
N LEU A 347 -17.81 -18.20 -11.46
CA LEU A 347 -18.54 -18.39 -12.70
C LEU A 347 -17.55 -18.39 -13.87
N HIS A 348 -17.91 -19.05 -14.96
CA HIS A 348 -17.17 -18.94 -16.22
C HIS A 348 -18.01 -18.11 -17.17
N GLY A 349 -17.52 -16.90 -17.46
CA GLY A 349 -18.10 -15.99 -18.43
C GLY A 349 -17.44 -16.12 -19.79
N TYR A 350 -18.17 -15.75 -20.84
CA TYR A 350 -17.66 -15.81 -22.21
C TYR A 350 -17.81 -14.46 -22.89
N VAL A 351 -16.74 -13.98 -23.51
CA VAL A 351 -16.74 -12.75 -24.32
C VAL A 351 -16.58 -13.10 -25.79
N ASN A 352 -17.40 -12.49 -26.67
CA ASN A 352 -17.30 -12.72 -28.10
C ASN A 352 -16.09 -11.96 -28.68
N ARG A 353 -15.18 -12.69 -29.32
CA ARG A 353 -13.93 -12.16 -29.91
C ARG A 353 -14.13 -11.07 -30.96
N HIS A 354 -15.34 -10.97 -31.53
CA HIS A 354 -15.69 -9.97 -32.56
C HIS A 354 -16.37 -8.72 -32.00
N LYS A 355 -16.52 -8.61 -30.68
CA LYS A 355 -17.14 -7.44 -30.03
C LYS A 355 -16.07 -6.54 -29.41
N PRO A 356 -16.29 -5.21 -29.35
CA PRO A 356 -15.30 -4.27 -28.80
C PRO A 356 -14.80 -4.65 -27.40
N VAL A 357 -15.72 -5.06 -26.51
CA VAL A 357 -15.42 -5.52 -25.14
C VAL A 357 -14.33 -6.60 -25.06
N TYR A 358 -14.15 -7.43 -26.11
CA TYR A 358 -13.06 -8.39 -26.14
C TYR A 358 -11.70 -7.69 -26.10
N HIS A 359 -11.50 -6.66 -26.91
CA HIS A 359 -10.24 -5.94 -26.97
C HIS A 359 -9.94 -5.23 -25.64
N ASP A 360 -10.94 -4.62 -25.03
CA ASP A 360 -10.81 -3.95 -23.74
C ASP A 360 -10.43 -4.94 -22.62
N LEU A 361 -11.08 -6.11 -22.59
CA LEU A 361 -10.73 -7.17 -21.64
C LEU A 361 -9.36 -7.78 -21.91
N MET A 362 -8.95 -7.97 -23.17
CA MET A 362 -7.62 -8.49 -23.47
C MET A 362 -6.52 -7.50 -23.09
N ALA A 363 -6.74 -6.19 -23.28
CA ALA A 363 -5.80 -5.17 -22.85
C ALA A 363 -5.52 -5.23 -21.33
N LEU A 364 -6.51 -5.64 -20.54
CA LEU A 364 -6.38 -5.78 -19.10
C LEU A 364 -5.86 -7.16 -18.67
N LEU A 365 -6.45 -8.24 -19.18
CA LEU A 365 -6.28 -9.59 -18.62
C LEU A 365 -5.14 -10.40 -19.28
N SER A 366 -4.55 -9.90 -20.37
CA SER A 366 -3.48 -10.62 -21.10
C SER A 366 -2.15 -10.68 -20.35
N ASP A 367 -2.02 -9.96 -19.23
CA ASP A 367 -0.86 -10.03 -18.34
C ASP A 367 -0.81 -11.33 -17.51
N GLY A 368 -1.86 -12.16 -17.57
CA GLY A 368 -1.97 -13.42 -16.85
C GLY A 368 -2.38 -13.28 -15.39
N ASN A 369 -2.69 -12.08 -14.92
CA ASN A 369 -3.11 -11.82 -13.55
C ASN A 369 -4.63 -11.75 -13.42
N SER A 370 -5.10 -11.81 -12.17
CA SER A 370 -6.49 -11.53 -11.82
C SER A 370 -6.71 -10.03 -11.61
N HIS A 371 -7.78 -9.48 -12.17
CA HIS A 371 -8.12 -8.05 -12.08
C HIS A 371 -9.52 -7.84 -11.52
N ALA A 372 -9.68 -6.88 -10.60
CA ALA A 372 -10.99 -6.46 -10.13
C ALA A 372 -11.65 -5.56 -11.17
N VAL A 373 -12.80 -5.95 -11.73
CA VAL A 373 -13.48 -5.23 -12.82
C VAL A 373 -14.98 -5.14 -12.59
N THR A 374 -15.62 -4.18 -13.25
CA THR A 374 -17.09 -4.06 -13.31
C THR A 374 -17.55 -4.37 -14.73
N LEU A 375 -18.43 -5.36 -14.86
CA LEU A 375 -18.92 -5.88 -16.14
C LEU A 375 -20.44 -5.75 -16.25
N ALA A 376 -20.93 -5.56 -17.47
CA ALA A 376 -22.32 -5.86 -17.81
C ALA A 376 -22.39 -7.30 -18.32
N ILE A 377 -23.12 -8.17 -17.63
CA ILE A 377 -23.26 -9.59 -17.99
C ILE A 377 -24.72 -10.00 -18.16
N GLY A 378 -25.01 -10.88 -19.11
CA GLY A 378 -26.34 -11.40 -19.40
C GLY A 378 -26.28 -12.83 -19.94
N ASN A 379 -27.42 -13.44 -20.25
CA ASN A 379 -27.45 -14.84 -20.69
C ASN A 379 -26.97 -15.04 -22.14
N ALA A 380 -26.37 -16.19 -22.42
CA ALA A 380 -26.17 -16.68 -23.78
C ALA A 380 -27.49 -17.26 -24.34
N SER A 381 -28.44 -16.37 -24.69
CA SER A 381 -29.82 -16.71 -25.10
C SER A 381 -30.64 -17.50 -24.07
N GLY A 382 -31.98 -17.41 -24.14
CA GLY A 382 -32.95 -17.79 -23.10
C GLY A 382 -33.00 -19.25 -22.64
N GLU A 383 -31.98 -20.06 -22.94
CA GLU A 383 -31.88 -21.48 -22.55
C GLU A 383 -30.65 -21.78 -21.68
N THR A 384 -29.71 -20.84 -21.50
CA THR A 384 -28.47 -21.10 -20.73
C THR A 384 -28.31 -20.12 -19.56
N SER A 385 -27.87 -20.62 -18.41
CA SER A 385 -27.46 -19.82 -17.24
C SER A 385 -26.01 -19.31 -17.37
N THR A 386 -25.43 -19.41 -18.57
CA THR A 386 -24.03 -19.12 -18.83
C THR A 386 -23.85 -17.63 -19.10
N PRO A 387 -23.02 -16.90 -18.31
CA PRO A 387 -22.85 -15.47 -18.48
C PRO A 387 -22.07 -15.12 -19.76
N LEU A 388 -22.69 -14.31 -20.62
CA LEU A 388 -22.02 -13.54 -21.66
C LEU A 388 -21.59 -12.20 -21.11
N ILE A 389 -20.35 -11.82 -21.40
CA ILE A 389 -19.83 -10.49 -21.08
C ILE A 389 -20.17 -9.57 -22.24
N HIS A 390 -21.06 -8.60 -21.98
CA HIS A 390 -21.52 -7.65 -22.97
C HIS A 390 -20.62 -6.42 -23.03
N GLU A 391 -20.25 -5.87 -21.87
CA GLU A 391 -19.49 -4.64 -21.76
C GLU A 391 -18.53 -4.68 -20.55
N LEU A 392 -17.37 -4.04 -20.70
CA LEU A 392 -16.49 -3.67 -19.60
C LEU A 392 -16.92 -2.26 -19.15
N LEU A 393 -17.69 -2.19 -18.07
CA LEU A 393 -18.21 -0.92 -17.55
C LEU A 393 -17.12 -0.10 -16.83
N SER A 394 -16.19 -0.79 -16.17
CA SER A 394 -15.02 -0.18 -15.55
C SER A 394 -13.88 -1.18 -15.39
N PRO A 395 -12.60 -0.76 -15.58
CA PRO A 395 -11.43 -1.59 -15.30
C PRO A 395 -11.18 -1.79 -13.79
N THR A 396 -12.04 -1.25 -12.92
CA THR A 396 -12.01 -1.44 -11.46
C THR A 396 -13.40 -1.78 -10.93
N TRP A 397 -13.56 -2.00 -9.62
CA TRP A 397 -14.89 -2.11 -8.98
C TRP A 397 -15.62 -0.76 -8.80
N LEU A 398 -14.94 0.35 -9.04
CA LEU A 398 -15.54 1.67 -9.04
C LEU A 398 -16.18 1.93 -10.39
N TYR A 399 -17.46 2.27 -10.40
CA TYR A 399 -18.22 2.53 -11.61
C TYR A 399 -19.25 3.63 -11.33
N ASP A 400 -19.20 4.69 -12.12
CA ASP A 400 -20.22 5.74 -12.14
C ASP A 400 -21.24 5.40 -13.23
N PRO A 401 -22.47 5.01 -12.87
CA PRO A 401 -23.50 4.82 -13.88
C PRO A 401 -23.76 6.15 -14.61
N PRO A 402 -24.02 6.11 -15.92
CA PRO A 402 -24.42 7.32 -16.64
C PRO A 402 -25.66 7.92 -15.99
N ASN A 403 -25.63 9.24 -15.78
CA ASN A 403 -26.68 9.97 -15.08
C ASN A 403 -27.98 9.86 -15.88
N GLU A 404 -29.00 9.15 -15.35
CA GLU A 404 -30.29 8.98 -16.03
C GLU A 404 -31.02 10.31 -16.28
N ASP A 405 -30.64 11.38 -15.57
CA ASP A 405 -31.18 12.75 -15.70
C ASP A 405 -30.40 13.66 -16.68
N ALA A 406 -29.34 13.17 -17.33
CA ALA A 406 -28.65 13.96 -18.35
C ALA A 406 -29.44 13.89 -19.67
N GLU A 407 -30.16 14.97 -20.01
CA GLU A 407 -30.80 15.11 -21.32
C GLU A 407 -29.80 14.80 -22.44
N PRO A 408 -30.19 14.03 -23.47
CA PRO A 408 -29.29 13.69 -24.55
C PRO A 408 -28.81 14.98 -25.23
N SER A 409 -27.49 15.21 -25.21
CA SER A 409 -26.85 16.32 -25.90
C SER A 409 -27.23 16.25 -27.37
N VAL A 410 -28.04 17.21 -27.82
CA VAL A 410 -28.44 17.37 -29.21
C VAL A 410 -27.17 17.59 -30.02
N ALA A 411 -26.77 16.58 -30.79
CA ALA A 411 -25.73 16.71 -31.79
C ALA A 411 -26.19 17.77 -32.81
N THR A 412 -25.54 18.92 -32.80
CA THR A 412 -25.63 19.87 -33.91
C THR A 412 -25.02 19.23 -35.15
N GLU A 413 -25.89 18.75 -36.04
CA GLU A 413 -25.57 18.53 -37.44
C GLU A 413 -25.10 19.87 -38.03
N ALA A 414 -23.78 20.01 -38.23
CA ALA A 414 -23.24 21.03 -39.09
C ALA A 414 -23.32 20.51 -40.53
N THR A 415 -24.40 20.88 -41.21
CA THR A 415 -24.39 20.97 -42.68
C THR A 415 -23.37 22.02 -43.11
N SER A 416 -22.33 21.61 -43.82
CA SER A 416 -21.62 22.38 -44.87
C SER A 416 -20.71 21.46 -45.66
#